data_AF-A0AAU1YQX7-F1
#
_entry.id   AF-A0AAU1YQX7-F1
#
_cell.length_a   1.000
_cell.length_b   1.000
_cell.length_c   1.000
_cell.angle_alpha   90.00
_cell.angle_beta   90.00
_cell.angle_gamma   90.00
#
_symmetry.space_group_name_H-M   'P 1'
#
loop_
_entity.id
_entity.type
_entity.pdbx_description
1 polymer ?
#
loop_
_entity_poly.entity_id
_entity_poly.type
_entity_poly.pdbx_seq_one_letter_code
_entity_poly.pdbx_strand_id
1 'polypeptide(L)'
;MNLDFSAEPLFSWYVLLLLVSGILMVAIGAVNFGGLSGGWRAFNVIAGLAFVGYGIYLGFIFEGGSYLILFKAFILPVAMIFNFVRSLVGRSRTQPAQAPAQQNQVG
;
A
#
# COMPACT_ATOMS: atom_id res chain seq x y z
N MET A 1 -20.62 -9.47 14.00
CA MET A 1 -19.82 -9.07 12.83
C MET A 1 -20.70 -8.16 12.00
N ASN A 2 -20.20 -6.97 11.65
CA ASN A 2 -21.02 -5.89 11.07
C ASN A 2 -21.02 -5.92 9.55
N LEU A 3 -20.30 -6.86 8.93
CA LEU A 3 -20.27 -7.01 7.49
C LEU A 3 -21.51 -7.79 7.04
N ASP A 4 -22.48 -7.06 6.49
CA ASP A 4 -23.63 -7.59 5.79
C ASP A 4 -23.70 -6.97 4.39
N PHE A 5 -23.28 -7.73 3.38
CA PHE A 5 -23.25 -7.27 1.99
C PHE A 5 -24.65 -7.22 1.33
N SER A 6 -25.66 -7.80 1.98
CA SER A 6 -27.04 -7.81 1.49
C SER A 6 -27.86 -6.67 2.09
N ALA A 7 -27.70 -6.41 3.38
CA ALA A 7 -28.40 -5.33 4.09
C ALA A 7 -27.69 -3.98 3.96
N GLU A 8 -26.36 -3.95 4.10
CA GLU A 8 -25.55 -2.73 4.08
C GLU A 8 -24.35 -2.85 3.12
N PRO A 9 -24.62 -2.94 1.80
CA PRO A 9 -23.57 -3.18 0.80
C PRO A 9 -22.50 -2.09 0.80
N LEU A 10 -22.88 -0.81 0.91
CA LEU A 10 -21.93 0.32 0.87
C LEU A 10 -20.96 0.31 2.06
N PHE A 11 -21.48 0.05 3.26
CA PHE A 11 -20.66 -0.05 4.47
C PHE A 11 -19.70 -1.24 4.37
N SER A 12 -20.22 -2.40 3.99
CA SER A 12 -19.44 -3.63 3.90
C SER A 12 -18.34 -3.52 2.85
N TRP A 13 -18.62 -2.88 1.70
CA TRP A 13 -17.60 -2.59 0.68
C TRP A 13 -16.56 -1.59 1.19
N TYR A 14 -16.99 -0.55 1.88
CA TYR A 14 -16.07 0.43 2.47
C TYR A 14 -15.08 -0.24 3.44
N VAL A 15 -15.56 -1.09 4.35
CA VAL A 15 -14.71 -1.83 5.28
C VAL A 15 -13.76 -2.80 4.55
N LEU A 16 -14.28 -3.52 3.55
CA LEU A 16 -13.46 -4.43 2.74
C LEU A 16 -12.33 -3.67 2.02
N LEU A 17 -12.65 -2.53 1.41
CA LEU A 17 -11.67 -1.68 0.72
C LEU A 17 -10.62 -1.15 1.70
N LEU A 18 -11.00 -0.75 2.92
CA LEU A 18 -10.07 -0.32 3.97
C LEU A 18 -9.08 -1.44 4.31
N LEU A 19 -9.59 -2.65 4.54
CA LEU A 19 -8.76 -3.81 4.90
C LEU A 19 -7.79 -4.18 3.76
N VAL A 20 -8.28 -4.32 2.53
CA VAL A 20 -7.45 -4.68 1.36
C VAL A 20 -6.39 -3.61 1.10
N SER A 21 -6.78 -2.33 1.10
CA SER A 21 -5.84 -1.22 0.86
C SER A 21 -4.80 -1.13 1.98
N GLY A 22 -5.22 -1.28 3.23
CA GLY A 22 -4.34 -1.25 4.39
C GLY A 22 -3.29 -2.37 4.33
N ILE A 23 -3.72 -3.60 4.05
CA ILE A 23 -2.81 -4.76 3.91
C ILE A 23 -1.80 -4.53 2.78
N LEU A 24 -2.25 -4.04 1.61
CA LEU A 24 -1.37 -3.74 0.49
C LEU A 24 -0.34 -2.67 0.85
N MET A 25 -0.74 -1.58 1.52
CA MET A 25 0.18 -0.55 1.98
C MET A 25 1.21 -1.08 2.99
N VAL A 26 0.78 -1.90 3.96
CA VAL A 26 1.70 -2.57 4.89
C VAL A 26 2.67 -3.46 4.11
N ALA A 27 2.20 -4.25 3.16
CA ALA A 27 3.07 -5.13 2.36
C ALA A 27 4.12 -4.34 1.56
N ILE A 28 3.72 -3.25 0.89
CA ILE A 28 4.61 -2.37 0.12
C ILE A 28 5.67 -1.71 1.01
N GLY A 29 5.28 -1.26 2.22
CA GLY A 29 6.20 -0.60 3.14
C GLY A 29 7.14 -1.57 3.86
N ALA A 30 6.60 -2.69 4.35
CA ALA A 30 7.33 -3.67 5.15
C ALA A 30 8.34 -4.46 4.31
N VAL A 31 7.96 -4.90 3.11
CA VAL A 31 8.86 -5.66 2.23
C VAL A 31 9.77 -4.71 1.47
N ASN A 32 11.08 -4.96 1.54
CA ASN A 32 12.05 -4.14 0.79
C ASN A 32 12.14 -4.61 -0.66
N PHE A 33 11.21 -4.17 -1.49
CA PHE A 33 11.23 -4.43 -2.93
C PHE A 33 12.29 -3.61 -3.69
N GLY A 34 12.93 -2.65 -3.03
CA GLY A 34 13.79 -1.65 -3.68
C GLY A 34 12.97 -0.74 -4.61
N GLY A 35 12.82 0.53 -4.25
CA GLY A 35 12.09 1.50 -5.10
C GLY A 35 11.56 2.70 -4.33
N LEU A 36 11.17 2.48 -3.07
CA LEU A 36 10.79 3.54 -2.14
C LEU A 36 11.95 3.88 -1.20
N SER A 37 12.06 5.16 -0.84
CA SER A 37 12.92 5.60 0.24
C SER A 37 12.43 5.06 1.60
N GLY A 38 13.32 4.99 2.60
CA GLY A 38 12.96 4.53 3.94
C GLY A 38 11.78 5.30 4.56
N GLY A 39 11.74 6.63 4.36
CA GLY A 39 10.63 7.46 4.83
C GLY A 39 9.29 7.11 4.17
N TRP A 40 9.27 6.89 2.85
CA TRP A 40 8.06 6.47 2.14
C TRP A 40 7.59 5.08 2.57
N ARG A 41 8.51 4.17 2.88
CA ARG A 41 8.18 2.85 3.40
C ARG A 41 7.54 2.93 4.78
N ALA A 42 8.14 3.68 5.71
CA ALA A 42 7.58 3.89 7.04
C ALA A 42 6.19 4.53 6.96
N PHE A 43 6.01 5.53 6.10
CA PHE A 43 4.70 6.15 5.85
C PHE A 43 3.66 5.14 5.35
N ASN A 44 4.01 4.27 4.40
CA ASN A 44 3.12 3.22 3.90
C ASN A 44 2.71 2.25 5.02
N VAL A 45 3.63 1.85 5.89
CA VAL A 45 3.29 0.97 7.02
C VAL A 45 2.33 1.65 7.99
N ILE A 46 2.63 2.88 8.42
CA ILE A 46 1.80 3.61 9.39
C ILE A 46 0.40 3.86 8.82
N ALA A 47 0.31 4.35 7.57
CA ALA A 47 -0.96 4.57 6.90
C ALA A 47 -1.73 3.25 6.70
N GLY A 48 -1.02 2.18 6.31
CA GLY A 48 -1.60 0.84 6.17
C GLY A 48 -2.19 0.32 7.47
N LEU A 49 -1.48 0.45 8.59
CA LEU A 49 -1.98 0.06 9.92
C LEU A 49 -3.19 0.88 10.34
N ALA A 50 -3.25 2.18 10.03
CA ALA A 50 -4.43 3.00 10.29
C ALA A 50 -5.65 2.50 9.50
N PHE A 51 -5.47 2.15 8.23
CA PHE A 51 -6.53 1.60 7.38
C PHE A 51 -7.03 0.24 7.89
N VAL A 52 -6.10 -0.68 8.18
CA VAL A 52 -6.44 -2.00 8.74
C VAL A 52 -7.13 -1.85 10.09
N GLY A 53 -6.55 -1.06 11.01
CA GLY A 53 -7.11 -0.84 12.33
C GLY A 53 -8.52 -0.28 12.28
N TYR A 54 -8.77 0.71 11.41
CA TYR A 54 -10.11 1.28 11.27
C TYR A 54 -11.09 0.31 10.61
N GLY A 55 -10.66 -0.45 9.59
CA GLY A 55 -11.49 -1.50 9.00
C GLY A 55 -11.85 -2.61 9.99
N ILE A 56 -10.90 -3.05 10.82
CA ILE A 56 -11.14 -4.04 11.87
C ILE A 56 -12.12 -3.46 12.91
N TYR A 57 -11.89 -2.22 13.35
CA TYR A 57 -12.76 -1.55 14.30
C TYR A 57 -14.20 -1.51 13.78
N LEU A 58 -14.43 -1.03 12.57
CA LEU A 58 -15.76 -0.94 11.98
C LEU A 58 -16.41 -2.31 11.71
N GLY A 59 -15.66 -3.27 11.18
CA GLY A 59 -16.20 -4.56 10.76
C GLY A 59 -16.50 -5.53 11.90
N PHE A 60 -15.77 -5.43 13.01
CA PHE A 60 -15.78 -6.45 14.06
C PHE A 60 -16.02 -5.94 15.48
N ILE A 61 -15.72 -4.67 15.78
CA ILE A 61 -15.75 -4.12 17.15
C ILE A 61 -16.88 -3.10 17.32
N PHE A 62 -17.19 -2.33 16.28
CA PHE A 62 -18.22 -1.30 16.32
C PHE A 62 -19.60 -1.93 16.46
N GLU A 63 -20.42 -1.48 17.40
CA GLU A 63 -21.74 -2.09 17.69
C GLU A 63 -22.93 -1.24 17.23
N GLY A 64 -22.67 -0.03 16.72
CA GLY A 64 -23.71 0.86 16.21
C GLY A 64 -23.47 2.34 16.53
N GLY A 65 -24.26 3.21 15.89
CA GLY A 65 -24.13 4.67 15.97
C GLY A 65 -23.67 5.29 14.66
N SER A 66 -23.12 6.51 14.74
CA SER A 66 -22.61 7.23 13.56
C SER A 66 -21.13 6.95 13.35
N TYR A 67 -20.75 6.67 12.10
CA TYR A 67 -19.36 6.48 11.69
C TYR A 67 -19.00 7.43 10.54
N LEU A 68 -17.71 7.66 10.35
CA LEU A 68 -17.20 8.52 9.28
C LEU A 68 -16.75 7.68 8.10
N ILE A 69 -17.42 7.88 6.96
CA ILE A 69 -16.99 7.31 5.69
C ILE A 69 -16.02 8.28 5.03
N LEU A 70 -14.76 7.88 4.95
CA LEU A 70 -13.67 8.71 4.44
C LEU A 70 -13.21 8.21 3.07
N PHE A 71 -14.10 8.18 2.07
CA PHE A 71 -13.72 7.69 0.73
C PHE A 71 -12.53 8.46 0.12
N LYS A 72 -12.37 9.74 0.47
CA LYS A 72 -11.20 10.55 0.07
C LYS A 72 -9.88 9.99 0.58
N ALA A 73 -9.88 9.26 1.70
CA ALA A 73 -8.68 8.63 2.23
C ALA A 73 -8.09 7.63 1.22
N PHE A 74 -8.90 6.98 0.38
CA PHE A 74 -8.42 6.02 -0.63
C PHE A 74 -7.60 6.63 -1.77
N ILE A 75 -7.56 7.96 -1.90
CA ILE A 75 -6.62 8.62 -2.82
C ILE A 75 -5.18 8.30 -2.41
N LEU A 76 -4.92 8.19 -1.11
CA LEU A 76 -3.60 7.89 -0.56
C LEU A 76 -3.08 6.51 -1.00
N PRO A 77 -3.77 5.37 -0.75
CA PRO A 77 -3.31 4.06 -1.21
C PRO A 77 -3.15 4.01 -2.72
N VAL A 78 -4.07 4.59 -3.51
CA VAL A 78 -3.96 4.61 -4.98
C VAL A 78 -2.70 5.36 -5.43
N ALA A 79 -2.44 6.54 -4.87
CA ALA A 79 -1.24 7.32 -5.17
C ALA A 79 0.04 6.60 -4.74
N MET A 80 0.04 5.94 -3.58
CA MET A 80 1.17 5.15 -3.10
C MET A 80 1.48 3.97 -4.02
N ILE A 81 0.46 3.22 -4.43
CA ILE A 81 0.60 2.09 -5.36
C ILE A 81 1.14 2.59 -6.70
N PHE A 82 0.62 3.69 -7.23
CA PHE A 82 1.11 4.27 -8.49
C PHE A 82 2.59 4.66 -8.39
N ASN A 83 2.99 5.33 -7.31
CA ASN A 83 4.38 5.72 -7.07
C ASN A 83 5.29 4.50 -6.92
N PHE A 84 4.82 3.45 -6.24
CA PHE A 84 5.51 2.17 -6.14
C PHE A 84 5.74 1.56 -7.51
N VAL A 85 4.68 1.34 -8.31
CA VAL A 85 4.79 0.77 -9.66
C VAL A 85 5.72 1.59 -10.55
N ARG A 86 5.61 2.92 -10.52
CA ARG A 86 6.51 3.83 -11.24
C ARG A 86 7.97 3.65 -10.82
N SER A 87 8.24 3.46 -9.52
CA SER A 87 9.59 3.25 -9.01
C SER A 87 10.21 1.93 -9.47
N LEU A 88 9.41 0.85 -9.60
CA LEU A 88 9.88 -0.40 -10.17
C LEU A 88 10.21 -0.25 -11.65
N VAL A 89 9.30 0.32 -12.44
CA VAL A 89 9.48 0.46 -13.90
C VAL A 89 10.65 1.38 -14.25
N GLY A 90 10.86 2.46 -13.49
CA GLY A 90 11.98 3.38 -13.69
C GLY A 90 13.35 2.72 -13.49
N ARG A 91 13.44 1.75 -12.57
CA ARG A 91 14.68 1.02 -12.28
C ARG A 91 15.08 0.07 -13.40
N SER A 92 14.12 -0.55 -14.08
CA SER A 92 14.39 -1.41 -15.25
C SER A 92 15.07 -0.67 -16.42
N ARG A 93 14.98 0.68 -16.47
CA ARG A 93 15.60 1.51 -17.51
C ARG A 93 17.00 2.01 -17.17
N THR A 94 17.46 1.87 -15.93
CA THR A 94 18.73 2.41 -15.43
C THR A 94 19.77 1.35 -15.08
N GLN A 95 19.65 0.14 -15.62
CA GLN A 95 20.80 -0.77 -15.75
C GLN A 95 21.47 -0.55 -17.12
N PRO A 96 22.41 0.41 -17.27
CA PRO A 96 23.41 0.25 -18.29
C PRO A 96 24.23 -0.99 -17.89
N ALA A 97 24.27 -1.97 -18.79
CA ALA A 97 25.22 -3.07 -18.70
C ALA A 97 26.58 -2.48 -18.34
N GLN A 98 27.08 -2.81 -17.15
CA GLN A 98 28.48 -2.57 -16.81
C GLN A 98 29.28 -3.41 -17.80
N ALA A 99 29.71 -2.79 -18.90
CA ALA A 99 30.66 -3.39 -19.81
C ALA A 99 31.90 -3.75 -18.98
N PRO A 100 32.35 -5.01 -18.96
CA PRO A 100 33.58 -5.36 -18.31
C PRO A 100 34.70 -4.62 -19.05
N ALA A 101 35.17 -3.52 -18.47
CA ALA A 101 36.36 -2.84 -18.96
C ALA A 101 37.50 -3.85 -18.86
N GLN A 102 37.92 -4.32 -20.03
CA GLN A 102 39.14 -5.07 -20.27
C GLN A 102 40.30 -4.38 -19.54
N GLN A 103 40.69 -4.91 -18.39
CA GLN A 103 42.00 -4.68 -17.81
C GLN A 103 42.79 -6.00 -17.75
N ASN A 104 42.64 -6.79 -18.81
CA ASN A 104 43.73 -7.61 -19.34
C ASN A 104 44.49 -6.75 -20.35
N GLN A 105 45.39 -5.90 -19.87
CA GLN A 105 46.60 -5.49 -20.61
C GLN A 105 47.73 -6.21 -19.87
N VAL A 106 48.02 -7.48 -20.15
CA VAL A 106 49.04 -7.96 -21.12
C VAL A 106 50.11 -6.93 -21.49
N GLY A 107 51.37 -7.25 -21.15
CA GLY A 107 52.58 -6.69 -21.77
C GLY A 107 53.66 -6.33 -20.78
#